data_AF-A0A8K0X9M7-F1
#
_entry.id   AF-A0A8K0X9M7-F1
#
_cell.length_a   1.000
_cell.length_b   1.000
_cell.length_c   1.000
_cell.angle_alpha   90.00
_cell.angle_beta   90.00
_cell.angle_gamma   90.00
#
_symmetry.space_group_name_H-M   'P 1'
#
loop_
_entity.id
_entity.type
_entity.pdbx_description
1 polymer ?
#
loop_
_entity_poly.entity_id
_entity_poly.type
_entity_poly.pdbx_seq_one_letter_code
_entity_poly.pdbx_strand_id
1 'polypeptide(L)'
;MHRVPLRVFVTVKVASDHYPGAWAAPENIVRPALAALPPEAGVNEAEAPLARVIAVARTDSKTRIVFDVFHDNYNPETGHLKSEGNLPVWVVTLSKKNNKDVVSVFAANDTTQHLVNQEVRRAHGSNARNALPPFREDFANGNTPIHINPRCLDGISDQ
;
A
#
# COMPACT_ATOMS: atom_id res chain seq x y z
N MET A 1 -1.40 -26.30 -0.10
CA MET A 1 -2.15 -25.06 0.10
C MET A 1 -1.79 -24.11 -1.03
N HIS A 2 -2.76 -23.68 -1.82
CA HIS A 2 -2.51 -22.64 -2.82
C HIS A 2 -2.35 -21.29 -2.10
N ARG A 3 -1.22 -20.63 -2.30
CA ARG A 3 -1.01 -19.26 -1.84
C ARG A 3 -1.85 -18.34 -2.74
N VAL A 4 -2.69 -17.51 -2.12
CA VAL A 4 -3.51 -16.52 -2.84
C VAL A 4 -2.80 -15.17 -2.70
N PRO A 5 -2.46 -14.49 -3.81
CA PRO A 5 -1.91 -13.13 -3.75
C PRO A 5 -2.84 -12.20 -2.97
N LEU A 6 -2.27 -11.44 -2.04
CA LEU A 6 -3.00 -10.53 -1.16
C LEU A 6 -2.37 -9.14 -1.19
N ARG A 7 -3.20 -8.10 -1.19
CA ARG A 7 -2.76 -6.72 -0.97
C ARG A 7 -3.18 -6.24 0.41
N VAL A 8 -2.26 -5.57 1.10
CA VAL A 8 -2.53 -4.94 2.40
C VAL A 8 -2.35 -3.44 2.27
N PHE A 9 -3.42 -2.71 2.58
CA PHE A 9 -3.42 -1.26 2.67
C PHE A 9 -3.31 -0.82 4.11
N VAL A 10 -2.18 -0.23 4.47
CA VAL A 10 -1.90 0.23 5.84
C VAL A 10 -2.01 1.74 5.93
N THR A 11 -2.74 2.24 6.91
CA THR A 11 -2.70 3.65 7.32
C THR A 11 -2.03 3.77 8.69
N VAL A 12 -0.89 4.45 8.74
CA VAL A 12 -0.21 4.81 9.99
C VAL A 12 -0.53 6.27 10.31
N LYS A 13 -1.33 6.50 11.35
CA LYS A 13 -1.70 7.85 11.80
C LYS A 13 -0.52 8.52 12.51
N VAL A 14 -0.41 9.85 12.42
CA VAL A 14 0.64 10.65 13.09
C VAL A 14 0.80 10.37 14.58
N ALA A 15 -0.29 10.02 15.26
CA ALA A 15 -0.27 9.69 16.68
C ALA A 15 0.34 8.30 17.00
N SER A 16 0.55 7.44 16.01
CA SER A 16 1.15 6.11 16.22
C SER A 16 2.66 6.19 16.40
N ASP A 17 3.23 5.36 17.26
CA ASP A 17 4.70 5.26 17.42
C ASP A 17 5.39 4.75 16.15
N HIS A 18 4.63 4.10 15.26
CA HIS A 18 5.13 3.66 13.97
C HIS A 18 5.26 4.80 12.94
N TYR A 19 4.67 5.98 13.19
CA TYR A 19 4.61 7.05 12.20
C TYR A 19 5.97 7.58 11.72
N PRO A 20 6.96 7.86 12.61
CA PRO A 20 8.27 8.33 12.16
C PRO A 20 8.98 7.33 11.22
N GLY A 21 8.83 6.04 11.50
CA GLY A 21 9.42 4.96 10.70
C GLY A 21 8.65 4.64 9.42
N ALA A 22 7.33 4.89 9.39
CA ALA A 22 6.47 4.49 8.28
C ALA A 22 6.86 5.13 6.94
N TRP A 23 7.34 6.37 6.94
CA TRP A 23 7.86 6.99 5.72
C TRP A 23 9.31 6.60 5.44
N ALA A 24 10.19 6.64 6.44
CA ALA A 24 11.62 6.41 6.22
C ALA A 24 11.91 4.96 5.80
N ALA A 25 11.31 3.99 6.50
CA ALA A 25 11.50 2.56 6.32
C ALA A 25 10.12 1.84 6.36
N PRO A 26 9.29 1.99 5.33
CA PRO A 26 7.94 1.42 5.25
C PRO A 26 7.91 -0.11 5.40
N GLU A 27 9.02 -0.79 5.09
CA GLU A 27 9.20 -2.23 5.24
C GLU A 27 9.06 -2.67 6.71
N ASN A 28 9.43 -1.80 7.67
CA ASN A 28 9.27 -2.06 9.10
C ASN A 28 7.79 -2.13 9.54
N ILE A 29 6.86 -1.66 8.70
CA ILE A 29 5.42 -1.69 8.97
C ILE A 29 4.77 -3.01 8.51
N VAL A 30 5.42 -3.74 7.59
CA VAL A 30 4.89 -4.98 7.03
C VAL A 30 4.61 -6.02 8.12
N ARG A 31 5.61 -6.33 8.95
CA ARG A 31 5.46 -7.36 9.99
C ARG A 31 4.37 -7.00 11.01
N PRO A 32 4.35 -5.78 11.62
CA PRO A 32 3.24 -5.38 12.49
C PRO A 32 1.87 -5.42 11.83
N ALA A 33 1.77 -5.04 10.55
CA ALA A 33 0.50 -5.08 9.84
C ALA A 33 0.01 -6.51 9.61
N LEU A 34 0.91 -7.42 9.22
CA LEU A 34 0.59 -8.84 9.05
C LEU A 34 0.26 -9.53 10.38
N ALA A 35 0.95 -9.19 11.47
CA ALA A 35 0.65 -9.70 12.81
C ALA A 35 -0.76 -9.33 13.30
N ALA A 36 -1.32 -8.23 12.78
CA ALA A 36 -2.67 -7.78 13.12
C ALA A 36 -3.76 -8.41 12.26
N LEU A 37 -3.41 -9.04 11.13
CA LEU A 37 -4.40 -9.69 10.27
C LEU A 37 -4.97 -10.93 10.94
N PRO A 38 -6.28 -11.19 10.77
CA PRO A 38 -6.88 -12.39 11.34
C PRO A 38 -6.59 -13.61 10.44
N PRO A 39 -6.72 -14.85 10.95
CA PRO A 39 -6.36 -16.06 10.21
C PRO A 39 -7.03 -16.21 8.84
N GLU A 40 -8.24 -15.67 8.67
CA GLU A 40 -8.99 -15.69 7.42
C GLU A 40 -8.31 -14.91 6.29
N ALA A 41 -7.36 -14.02 6.61
CA ALA A 41 -6.52 -13.36 5.61
C ALA A 41 -5.57 -14.33 4.89
N GLY A 42 -5.32 -15.53 5.44
CA GLY A 42 -4.46 -16.55 4.84
C GLY A 42 -2.97 -16.21 4.85
N VAL A 43 -2.57 -15.20 5.62
CA VAL A 43 -1.20 -14.74 5.84
C VAL A 43 -1.02 -14.38 7.33
N ASN A 44 0.21 -14.41 7.80
CA ASN A 44 0.60 -13.99 9.15
C ASN A 44 1.96 -13.25 9.10
N GLU A 45 2.53 -12.95 10.25
CA GLU A 45 3.77 -12.17 10.34
C GLU A 45 5.02 -12.91 9.83
N ALA A 46 5.01 -14.24 9.77
CA ALA A 46 6.13 -15.04 9.28
C ALA A 46 6.34 -14.85 7.77
N GLU A 47 5.30 -14.47 7.04
CA GLU A 47 5.38 -14.17 5.60
C GLU A 47 5.89 -12.76 5.31
N ALA A 48 6.20 -11.93 6.31
CA ALA A 48 6.71 -10.57 6.09
C ALA A 48 7.92 -10.49 5.12
N PRO A 49 8.91 -11.41 5.13
CA PRO A 49 10.01 -11.40 4.16
C PRO A 49 9.58 -11.66 2.70
N LEU A 50 8.37 -12.17 2.47
CA LEU A 50 7.80 -12.42 1.14
C LEU A 50 6.98 -11.24 0.63
N ALA A 51 6.74 -10.25 1.49
CA ALA A 51 5.99 -9.06 1.12
C ALA A 51 6.82 -8.10 0.28
N ARG A 52 6.16 -7.39 -0.64
CA ARG A 52 6.76 -6.32 -1.44
C ARG A 52 5.99 -5.04 -1.21
N VAL A 53 6.65 -4.01 -0.68
CA VAL A 53 6.07 -2.66 -0.61
C VAL A 53 5.93 -2.10 -2.02
N ILE A 54 4.71 -1.72 -2.40
CA ILE A 54 4.37 -1.26 -3.74
C ILE A 54 4.32 0.27 -3.81
N ALA A 55 3.62 0.90 -2.87
CA ALA A 55 3.40 2.34 -2.86
C ALA A 55 3.40 2.89 -1.45
N VAL A 56 3.91 4.11 -1.29
CA VAL A 56 3.96 4.83 -0.04
C VAL A 56 3.58 6.29 -0.29
N ALA A 57 2.57 6.77 0.41
CA ALA A 57 2.15 8.16 0.34
C ALA A 57 2.10 8.75 1.74
N ARG A 58 2.71 9.92 1.97
CA ARG A 58 2.58 10.63 3.26
C ARG A 58 1.86 11.96 3.13
N THR A 59 1.13 12.31 4.17
CA THR A 59 0.58 13.64 4.44
C THR A 59 0.92 14.02 5.87
N ASP A 60 0.63 15.26 6.29
CA ASP A 60 0.93 15.72 7.66
C ASP A 60 0.26 14.91 8.78
N SER A 61 -0.82 14.19 8.45
CA SER A 61 -1.61 13.45 9.45
C SER A 61 -1.43 11.94 9.41
N LYS A 62 -0.80 11.40 8.36
CA LYS A 62 -0.69 9.94 8.16
C LYS A 62 0.29 9.56 7.05
N THR A 63 0.84 8.35 7.17
CA THR A 63 1.50 7.63 6.08
C THR A 63 0.62 6.47 5.66
N ARG A 64 0.43 6.30 4.35
CA ARG A 64 -0.26 5.19 3.72
C ARG A 64 0.76 4.31 3.02
N ILE A 65 0.67 3.01 3.23
CA ILE A 65 1.58 2.03 2.66
C ILE A 65 0.72 0.94 2.03
N VAL A 66 1.06 0.55 0.80
CA VAL A 66 0.52 -0.64 0.16
C VAL A 66 1.64 -1.65 0.01
N PHE A 67 1.41 -2.88 0.43
CA PHE A 67 2.30 -3.99 0.10
C PHE A 67 1.51 -5.22 -0.34
N ASP A 68 2.14 -6.03 -1.18
CA ASP A 68 1.58 -7.28 -1.68
C ASP A 68 2.32 -8.46 -1.06
N VAL A 69 1.59 -9.54 -0.76
CA VAL A 69 2.14 -10.83 -0.30
C VAL A 69 1.73 -11.90 -1.29
N PHE A 70 2.66 -12.82 -1.61
CA PHE A 70 2.46 -13.91 -2.59
C PHE A 70 2.10 -13.45 -4.02
N HIS A 71 2.34 -12.19 -4.37
CA HIS A 71 2.14 -11.66 -5.72
C HIS A 71 3.37 -11.93 -6.60
N ASP A 72 3.69 -13.22 -6.79
CA ASP A 72 4.93 -13.68 -7.42
C ASP A 72 5.04 -13.27 -8.89
N ASN A 73 3.91 -13.11 -9.57
CA ASN A 73 3.81 -12.70 -10.97
C ASN A 73 3.66 -11.17 -11.16
N TYR A 74 3.92 -10.36 -10.12
CA TYR A 74 3.87 -8.91 -10.24
C TYR A 74 4.81 -8.42 -11.35
N ASN A 75 4.24 -7.66 -12.30
CA ASN A 75 4.97 -7.06 -13.40
C ASN A 75 4.91 -5.51 -13.33
N PRO A 76 6.05 -4.83 -13.08
CA PRO A 76 6.06 -3.37 -12.96
C PRO A 76 5.74 -2.62 -14.25
N GLU A 77 5.94 -3.26 -15.41
CA GLU A 77 5.65 -2.68 -16.71
C GLU A 77 4.15 -2.62 -16.99
N THR A 78 3.39 -3.64 -16.58
CA THR A 78 1.95 -3.75 -16.85
C THR A 78 1.08 -3.42 -15.63
N GLY A 79 1.66 -3.20 -14.45
CA GLY A 79 0.91 -2.94 -13.21
C GLY A 79 0.05 -1.66 -13.19
N HIS A 80 0.13 -0.82 -14.23
CA HIS A 80 -0.77 0.32 -14.44
C HIS A 80 -2.06 -0.06 -15.20
N LEU A 81 -2.09 -1.21 -15.87
CA LEU A 81 -3.24 -1.67 -16.67
C LEU A 81 -4.38 -2.15 -15.77
N LYS A 82 -5.63 -1.90 -16.16
CA LYS A 82 -6.83 -2.30 -15.41
C LYS A 82 -7.02 -3.82 -15.30
N SER A 83 -6.49 -4.58 -16.25
CA SER A 83 -6.58 -6.04 -16.26
C SER A 83 -5.64 -6.72 -15.26
N GLU A 84 -4.69 -5.97 -14.69
CA GLU A 84 -3.60 -6.49 -13.86
C GLU A 84 -3.74 -6.03 -12.40
N GLY A 85 -3.19 -6.83 -11.48
CA GLY A 85 -3.01 -6.42 -10.08
C GLY A 85 -4.29 -6.13 -9.29
N ASN A 86 -5.43 -6.68 -9.71
CA ASN A 86 -6.70 -6.64 -8.97
C ASN A 86 -6.70 -7.70 -7.87
N LEU A 87 -6.05 -7.38 -6.75
CA LEU A 87 -5.93 -8.30 -5.62
C LEU A 87 -7.05 -8.09 -4.59
N PRO A 88 -7.41 -9.13 -3.82
CA PRO A 88 -8.14 -8.96 -2.56
C PRO A 88 -7.36 -8.04 -1.62
N VAL A 89 -8.07 -7.16 -0.92
CA VAL A 89 -7.44 -6.14 -0.06
C VAL A 89 -7.84 -6.32 1.40
N TRP A 90 -6.86 -6.30 2.30
CA TRP A 90 -7.08 -6.05 3.72
C TRP A 90 -6.65 -4.64 4.09
N VAL A 91 -7.43 -3.99 4.94
CA VAL A 91 -7.14 -2.65 5.45
C VAL A 91 -6.69 -2.75 6.88
N VAL A 92 -5.54 -2.17 7.19
CA VAL A 92 -4.98 -2.06 8.55
C VAL A 92 -4.79 -0.59 8.88
N THR A 93 -5.23 -0.15 10.05
CA THR A 93 -4.91 1.19 10.56
C THR A 93 -4.19 1.10 11.89
N LEU A 94 -2.99 1.69 11.95
CA LEU A 94 -2.18 1.83 13.15
C LEU A 94 -2.37 3.25 13.70
N SER A 95 -2.83 3.36 14.95
CA SER A 95 -3.15 4.64 15.59
C SER A 95 -2.94 4.58 17.10
N LYS A 96 -3.23 5.70 17.80
CA LYS A 96 -3.31 5.74 19.26
C LYS A 96 -4.63 6.33 19.72
N LYS A 97 -5.16 5.79 20.83
CA LYS A 97 -6.29 6.36 21.59
C LYS A 97 -5.93 6.33 23.07
N ASN A 98 -6.01 7.47 23.75
CA ASN A 98 -5.65 7.61 25.17
C ASN A 98 -4.25 7.04 25.50
N ASN A 99 -3.25 7.37 24.67
CA ASN A 99 -1.87 6.87 24.74
C ASN A 99 -1.68 5.35 24.62
N LYS A 100 -2.71 4.61 24.20
CA LYS A 100 -2.63 3.17 23.90
C LYS A 100 -2.67 2.95 22.40
N ASP A 101 -1.87 2.01 21.92
CA ASP A 101 -1.92 1.58 20.52
C ASP A 101 -3.28 0.98 20.20
N VAL A 102 -3.84 1.39 19.08
CA VAL A 102 -5.10 0.89 18.54
C VAL A 102 -4.86 0.48 17.11
N VAL A 103 -5.11 -0.80 16.84
CA VAL A 103 -5.06 -1.40 15.52
C VAL A 103 -6.47 -1.77 15.09
N SER A 104 -6.91 -1.26 13.95
CA SER A 104 -8.19 -1.66 13.34
C SER A 104 -7.94 -2.39 12.03
N VAL A 105 -8.61 -3.52 11.83
CA VAL A 105 -8.41 -4.39 10.68
C VAL A 105 -9.75 -4.83 10.10
N PHE A 106 -9.88 -4.82 8.79
CA PHE A 106 -11.04 -5.36 8.08
C PHE A 106 -10.70 -5.77 6.65
N ALA A 107 -11.41 -6.78 6.13
CA ALA A 107 -11.39 -7.11 4.72
C ALA A 107 -12.11 -6.00 3.94
N ALA A 108 -11.49 -5.50 2.88
CA ALA A 108 -12.09 -4.48 2.04
C ALA A 108 -13.35 -5.01 1.34
N ASN A 109 -14.40 -4.20 1.30
CA ASN A 109 -15.52 -4.44 0.37
C ASN A 109 -15.09 -4.09 -1.07
N ASP A 110 -15.93 -4.43 -2.04
CA ASP A 110 -15.65 -4.24 -3.47
C ASP A 110 -15.24 -2.80 -3.80
N THR A 111 -15.94 -1.81 -3.24
CA THR A 111 -15.62 -0.39 -3.44
C THR A 111 -14.22 -0.03 -2.92
N THR A 112 -13.89 -0.43 -1.70
CA THR A 112 -12.60 -0.13 -1.07
C THR A 112 -11.47 -0.87 -1.79
N GLN A 113 -11.70 -2.12 -2.15
CA GLN A 113 -10.77 -2.92 -2.94
C GLN A 113 -10.49 -2.28 -4.30
N HIS A 114 -11.54 -1.84 -4.99
CA HIS A 114 -11.41 -1.15 -6.28
C HIS A 114 -10.58 0.11 -6.15
N LEU A 115 -10.87 0.97 -5.17
CA LEU A 115 -10.15 2.23 -4.95
C LEU A 115 -8.67 1.99 -4.62
N VAL A 116 -8.35 1.02 -3.75
CA VAL A 116 -6.96 0.69 -3.42
C VAL A 116 -6.21 0.18 -4.65
N ASN A 117 -6.81 -0.73 -5.43
CA ASN A 117 -6.19 -1.24 -6.64
C ASN A 117 -6.05 -0.16 -7.73
N GLN A 118 -6.99 0.78 -7.81
CA GLN A 118 -6.91 1.94 -8.70
C GLN A 118 -5.80 2.90 -8.30
N GLU A 119 -5.62 3.18 -7.01
CA GLU A 119 -4.52 4.02 -6.51
C GLU A 119 -3.14 3.40 -6.74
N VAL A 120 -3.02 2.07 -6.60
CA VAL A 120 -1.77 1.38 -6.95
C VAL A 120 -1.48 1.52 -8.44
N ARG A 121 -2.49 1.29 -9.29
CA ARG A 121 -2.37 1.54 -10.73
C ARG A 121 -1.92 2.99 -10.97
N ARG A 122 -2.57 3.97 -10.34
CA ARG A 122 -2.23 5.40 -10.48
C ARG A 122 -0.77 5.64 -10.12
N ALA A 123 -0.31 5.11 -8.98
CA ALA A 123 1.09 5.21 -8.59
C ALA A 123 2.03 4.63 -9.65
N HIS A 124 1.71 3.50 -10.28
CA HIS A 124 2.46 2.99 -11.43
C HIS A 124 2.45 3.95 -12.63
N GLY A 125 1.27 4.47 -13.00
CA GLY A 125 1.09 5.35 -14.16
C GLY A 125 1.77 6.71 -14.01
N SER A 126 1.83 7.22 -12.77
CA SER A 126 2.46 8.49 -12.42
C SER A 126 3.98 8.43 -12.31
N ASN A 127 4.60 7.26 -12.45
CA ASN A 127 6.05 7.10 -12.42
C ASN A 127 6.61 6.75 -13.82
N ALA A 128 7.93 6.90 -13.97
CA ALA A 128 8.62 6.64 -15.24
C ALA A 128 8.50 5.17 -15.70
N ARG A 129 8.66 4.92 -17.00
CA ARG A 129 8.45 3.60 -17.62
C ARG A 129 9.25 2.46 -16.99
N ASN A 130 10.43 2.72 -16.41
CA ASN A 130 11.26 1.69 -15.77
C ASN A 130 11.32 1.85 -14.24
N ALA A 131 10.45 2.70 -13.67
CA ALA A 131 10.42 2.90 -12.23
C ALA A 131 9.94 1.62 -11.53
N LEU A 132 10.65 1.24 -10.48
CA LEU A 132 10.32 0.09 -9.64
C LEU A 132 9.72 0.57 -8.32
N PRO A 133 8.84 -0.22 -7.69
CA PRO A 133 8.35 0.07 -6.36
C PRO A 133 9.49 0.03 -5.31
N PRO A 134 9.31 0.68 -4.15
CA PRO A 134 8.10 1.40 -3.75
C PRO A 134 7.98 2.78 -4.42
N PHE A 135 6.82 3.05 -5.02
CA PHE A 135 6.49 4.38 -5.54
C PHE A 135 6.18 5.31 -4.37
N ARG A 136 6.94 6.39 -4.24
CA ARG A 136 6.88 7.29 -3.08
C ARG A 136 6.30 8.65 -3.48
N GLU A 137 5.28 9.08 -2.76
CA GLU A 137 4.62 10.36 -2.97
C GLU A 137 4.54 11.14 -1.64
N ASP A 138 5.13 12.33 -1.63
CA ASP A 138 5.15 13.19 -0.45
C ASP A 138 4.21 14.39 -0.63
N PHE A 139 3.11 14.39 0.13
CA PHE A 139 2.15 15.48 0.21
C PHE A 139 2.24 16.27 1.53
N ALA A 140 3.24 15.98 2.37
CA ALA A 140 3.40 16.67 3.64
C ALA A 140 3.90 18.12 3.43
N ASN A 141 3.63 19.00 4.39
CA ASN A 141 4.07 20.40 4.40
C ASN A 141 3.64 21.21 3.15
N GLY A 142 2.47 20.89 2.58
CA GLY A 142 1.98 21.56 1.38
C GLY A 142 2.66 21.12 0.08
N ASN A 143 3.49 20.06 0.12
CA ASN A 143 4.12 19.51 -1.09
C ASN A 143 3.06 18.94 -2.04
N THR A 144 3.29 19.13 -3.34
CA THR A 144 2.57 18.41 -4.40
C THR A 144 3.61 17.60 -5.17
N PRO A 145 3.52 16.25 -5.18
CA PRO A 145 4.46 15.41 -5.91
C PRO A 145 4.53 15.80 -7.39
N ILE A 146 5.75 15.97 -7.88
CA ILE A 146 6.00 16.23 -9.31
C ILE A 146 6.37 14.90 -9.97
N HIS A 147 5.55 14.50 -10.93
CA HIS A 147 5.74 13.29 -11.70
C HIS A 147 6.49 13.60 -13.00
N ILE A 148 7.78 13.28 -13.03
CA ILE A 148 8.62 13.49 -14.22
C ILE A 148 8.48 12.29 -15.15
N ASN A 149 8.06 12.53 -16.39
CA ASN A 149 7.83 11.50 -17.42
C ASN A 149 6.86 10.39 -16.98
N PRO A 150 5.61 10.73 -16.60
CA PRO A 150 4.63 9.71 -16.21
C PRO A 150 4.38 8.76 -17.39
N ARG A 151 4.27 7.46 -17.10
CA ARG A 151 3.92 6.44 -18.09
C ARG A 151 2.53 6.71 -18.70
N CYS A 152 1.61 7.28 -17.92
CA CYS A 152 0.28 7.68 -18.35
C CYS A 152 0.17 9.21 -18.34
N LEU A 153 0.28 9.84 -19.53
CA LEU A 153 0.36 11.30 -19.69
C LEU A 153 -0.91 12.04 -19.25
N ASP A 154 -2.09 11.44 -19.42
CA ASP A 154 -3.38 12.02 -19.02
C ASP A 154 -3.86 11.55 -17.64
N GLY A 155 -2.97 10.94 -16.86
CA GLY A 155 -3.34 10.12 -15.71
C GLY A 155 -3.89 8.76 -16.14
N ILE A 156 -4.28 7.94 -15.16
CA ILE A 156 -4.99 6.69 -15.46
C ILE A 156 -6.45 7.05 -15.76
N SER A 157 -6.83 6.97 -17.03
CA SER A 157 -8.20 7.21 -17.44
C SER A 157 -9.10 6.04 -17.02
N ASP A 158 -10.31 6.38 -16.58
CA ASP A 158 -11.36 5.39 -16.26
C ASP A 158 -11.97 4.73 -17.50
N GLN A 159 -11.43 4.97 -18.70
CA GLN A 159 -11.87 4.32 -19.95
C GLN A 159 -11.24 2.95 -20.14
#